data_AF-A0A1F3EZ90-F1
#
_entry.id   AF-A0A1F3EZ90-F1
#
_cell.length_a   1.000
_cell.length_b   1.000
_cell.length_c   1.000
_cell.angle_alpha   90.00
_cell.angle_beta   90.00
_cell.angle_gamma   90.00
#
_symmetry.space_group_name_H-M   'P 1'
#
loop_
_entity.id
_entity.type
_entity.pdbx_description
1 polymer ?
#
loop_
_entity_poly.entity_id
_entity_poly.type
_entity_poly.pdbx_seq_one_letter_code
_entity_poly.pdbx_strand_id
1 'polypeptide(L)'
;MGKVANLIGASGLVGQQLLQQLLAHPEFEKVRSFVRRPSGNVHPKLDELVIDFDQPENWSKLVKGDVLFSSLGTTIKTAKTKENQYRVDFTYQYEFAKAAAENGISAYVLVSSMGANPKSSVFYSRMKGEWEVAVAKHNFRKCTIVRPSILDGDRKEPRT
;
A
#
# COMPACT_ATOMS: atom_id res chain seq x y z
N MET A 1 -22.53 -1.54 -11.66
CA MET A 1 -21.14 -1.94 -11.96
C MET A 1 -20.42 -2.13 -10.63
N GLY A 2 -19.67 -3.21 -10.45
CA GLY A 2 -18.91 -3.43 -9.23
C GLY A 2 -17.70 -2.51 -9.17
N LYS A 3 -17.10 -2.36 -7.99
CA LYS A 3 -15.90 -1.54 -7.79
C LYS A 3 -14.64 -2.30 -8.16
N VAL A 4 -13.61 -1.55 -8.56
CA VAL A 4 -12.25 -2.04 -8.78
C VAL A 4 -11.35 -1.54 -7.65
N ALA A 5 -10.78 -2.48 -6.89
CA ALA A 5 -9.77 -2.19 -5.88
C ALA A 5 -8.36 -2.27 -6.47
N ASN A 6 -7.50 -1.31 -6.15
CA ASN A 6 -6.06 -1.37 -6.37
C ASN A 6 -5.39 -1.66 -5.03
N LEU A 7 -4.47 -2.62 -4.98
CA LEU A 7 -3.78 -3.04 -3.76
C LEU A 7 -2.27 -3.08 -4.00
N ILE A 8 -1.53 -2.40 -3.13
CA ILE A 8 -0.08 -2.53 -3.03
C ILE A 8 0.31 -3.12 -1.67
N GLY A 9 1.27 -4.05 -1.68
CA GLY A 9 1.71 -4.76 -0.48
C GLY A 9 0.88 -5.99 -0.11
N ALA A 10 0.21 -6.59 -1.09
CA ALA A 10 -0.58 -7.82 -0.93
C ALA A 10 0.20 -9.02 -0.35
N SER A 11 1.53 -9.03 -0.46
CA SER A 11 2.36 -10.10 0.10
C SER A 11 2.69 -9.93 1.59
N GLY A 12 2.44 -8.76 2.17
CA GLY A 12 2.69 -8.49 3.60
C GLY A 12 1.57 -9.05 4.49
N LEU A 13 1.80 -9.08 5.80
CA LEU A 13 0.85 -9.65 6.77
C LEU A 13 -0.57 -9.07 6.61
N VAL A 14 -0.69 -7.73 6.60
CA VAL A 14 -1.99 -7.06 6.43
C VAL A 14 -2.51 -7.23 5.01
N GLY A 15 -1.64 -7.07 4.01
CA GLY A 15 -2.03 -7.11 2.60
C GLY A 15 -2.58 -8.47 2.18
N GLN A 16 -2.09 -9.57 2.73
CA GLN A 16 -2.61 -10.90 2.45
C GLN A 16 -4.05 -11.05 2.94
N GLN A 17 -4.31 -10.64 4.18
CA GLN A 17 -5.66 -10.69 4.75
C GLN A 17 -6.61 -9.73 4.04
N LEU A 18 -6.12 -8.55 3.68
CA LEU A 18 -6.89 -7.57 2.92
C LEU A 18 -7.23 -8.10 1.52
N LEU A 19 -6.28 -8.73 0.82
CA LEU A 19 -6.54 -9.33 -0.49
C LEU A 19 -7.67 -10.37 -0.41
N GLN A 20 -7.63 -11.28 0.58
CA GLN A 20 -8.68 -12.29 0.76
C GLN A 20 -10.05 -11.65 0.99
N GLN A 21 -10.12 -10.62 1.85
CA GLN A 21 -11.36 -9.89 2.10
C GLN A 21 -11.87 -9.18 0.85
N LEU A 22 -11.02 -8.51 0.08
CA LEU A 22 -11.40 -7.82 -1.16
C LEU A 22 -11.93 -8.80 -2.22
N LEU A 23 -11.32 -9.98 -2.36
CA LEU A 23 -11.74 -10.99 -3.33
C LEU A 23 -13.12 -11.60 -2.95
N ALA A 24 -13.35 -11.81 -1.65
CA ALA A 24 -14.61 -12.32 -1.13
C ALA A 24 -15.74 -11.28 -1.12
N HIS A 25 -15.42 -9.98 -1.07
CA HIS A 25 -16.42 -8.93 -0.92
C HIS A 25 -17.25 -8.75 -2.20
N PRO A 26 -18.60 -8.73 -2.12
CA PRO A 26 -19.47 -8.70 -3.30
C PRO A 26 -19.43 -7.37 -4.05
N GLU A 27 -19.11 -6.26 -3.36
CA GLU A 27 -19.03 -4.93 -3.99
C GLU A 27 -17.85 -4.79 -4.96
N PHE A 28 -16.78 -5.59 -4.79
CA PHE A 28 -15.63 -5.57 -5.69
C PHE A 28 -15.79 -6.63 -6.77
N GLU A 29 -15.77 -6.18 -8.03
CA GLU A 29 -15.76 -7.07 -9.20
C GLU A 29 -14.34 -7.45 -9.61
N LYS A 30 -13.36 -6.60 -9.30
CA LYS A 30 -11.95 -6.82 -9.65
C LYS A 30 -11.02 -6.26 -8.56
N VAL A 31 -9.95 -6.99 -8.30
CA VAL A 31 -8.85 -6.57 -7.42
C VAL A 31 -7.56 -6.61 -8.23
N ARG A 32 -6.94 -5.44 -8.42
CA ARG A 32 -5.63 -5.26 -9.04
C ARG A 32 -4.55 -5.24 -7.98
N SER A 33 -3.72 -6.27 -7.95
CA SER A 33 -2.59 -6.37 -7.02
C SER A 33 -1.30 -6.03 -7.75
N PHE A 34 -0.64 -4.94 -7.34
CA PHE A 34 0.65 -4.56 -7.93
C PHE A 34 1.77 -5.20 -7.12
N VAL A 35 2.57 -6.03 -7.79
CA VAL A 35 3.56 -6.90 -7.17
C VAL A 35 4.91 -6.78 -7.86
N ARG A 36 5.99 -7.05 -7.12
CA ARG A 36 7.35 -7.11 -7.70
C ARG A 36 7.65 -8.43 -8.40
N ARG A 37 6.90 -9.47 -8.05
CA ARG A 37 7.00 -10.83 -8.57
C ARG A 37 5.65 -11.53 -8.42
N PRO A 38 5.31 -12.49 -9.30
CA PRO A 38 4.07 -13.25 -9.17
C PRO A 38 3.91 -13.84 -7.76
N SER A 39 2.71 -13.77 -7.19
CA SER A 39 2.47 -14.34 -5.86
C SER A 39 2.06 -15.82 -5.92
N GLY A 40 1.61 -16.28 -7.09
CA GLY A 40 1.02 -17.62 -7.29
C GLY A 40 -0.45 -17.69 -6.89
N ASN A 41 -1.05 -16.58 -6.42
CA ASN A 41 -2.49 -16.54 -6.16
C ASN A 41 -3.26 -16.51 -7.47
N VAL A 42 -4.32 -17.33 -7.55
CA VAL A 42 -5.21 -17.38 -8.69
C VAL A 42 -6.64 -17.20 -8.20
N HIS A 43 -7.35 -16.22 -8.74
CA HIS A 43 -8.75 -15.98 -8.43
C HIS A 43 -9.44 -15.26 -9.61
N PRO A 44 -10.70 -15.56 -9.95
CA PRO A 44 -11.39 -14.94 -11.10
C PRO A 44 -11.46 -13.40 -11.06
N LYS A 45 -11.51 -12.82 -9.85
CA LYS A 45 -11.48 -11.35 -9.63
C LYS A 45 -10.07 -10.75 -9.53
N LEU A 46 -9.02 -11.57 -9.43
CA LEU A 46 -7.66 -11.09 -9.19
C LEU A 46 -6.94 -10.82 -10.51
N ASP A 47 -6.37 -9.62 -10.61
CA ASP A 47 -5.51 -9.17 -11.69
C ASP A 47 -4.15 -8.80 -11.08
N GLU A 48 -3.15 -9.67 -11.19
CA GLU A 48 -1.80 -9.40 -10.69
C GLU A 48 -0.97 -8.66 -11.74
N LEU A 49 -0.54 -7.45 -11.40
CA LEU A 49 0.29 -6.61 -12.25
C LEU A 49 1.72 -6.65 -11.71
N VAL A 50 2.59 -7.40 -12.39
CA VAL A 50 4.02 -7.44 -12.07
C VAL A 50 4.68 -6.17 -12.61
N ILE A 51 5.23 -5.35 -11.71
CA ILE A 51 5.79 -4.04 -12.05
C ILE A 51 7.16 -3.83 -11.39
N ASP A 52 7.94 -2.94 -11.99
CA ASP A 52 9.09 -2.35 -11.31
C ASP A 52 8.66 -1.07 -10.58
N PHE A 53 8.70 -1.10 -9.25
CA PHE A 53 8.31 0.03 -8.40
C PHE A 53 9.28 1.22 -8.53
N ASP A 54 10.50 1.00 -9.04
CA ASP A 54 11.47 2.07 -9.29
C ASP A 54 11.18 2.86 -10.59
N GLN A 55 10.24 2.40 -11.43
CA GLN A 55 9.94 2.98 -12.75
C GLN A 55 8.45 3.41 -12.88
N PRO A 56 8.00 4.45 -12.14
CA PRO A 56 6.59 4.89 -12.12
C PRO A 56 6.01 5.26 -13.48
N GLU A 57 6.83 5.72 -14.42
CA GLU A 57 6.46 6.00 -15.81
C GLU A 57 5.85 4.79 -16.53
N ASN A 58 6.23 3.56 -16.12
CA ASN A 58 5.80 2.33 -16.77
C ASN A 58 4.46 1.80 -16.23
N TRP A 59 4.09 2.14 -14.99
CA TRP A 59 2.91 1.55 -14.33
C TRP A 59 1.88 2.56 -13.83
N SER A 60 2.23 3.84 -13.71
CA SER A 60 1.31 4.89 -13.20
C SER A 60 -0.03 4.90 -13.93
N LYS A 61 -0.02 4.79 -15.26
CA LYS A 61 -1.23 4.73 -16.09
C LYS A 61 -2.09 3.48 -15.88
N LEU A 62 -1.54 2.42 -15.26
CA LEU A 62 -2.27 1.19 -14.95
C LEU A 62 -3.12 1.34 -13.67
N VAL A 63 -2.82 2.34 -12.83
CA VAL A 63 -3.52 2.60 -11.56
C VAL A 63 -4.89 3.20 -11.84
N LYS A 64 -5.87 2.34 -12.13
CA LYS A 64 -7.25 2.72 -12.47
C LYS A 64 -8.25 1.94 -11.61
N GLY A 65 -9.33 2.59 -11.22
CA GLY A 65 -10.40 1.98 -10.44
C GLY A 65 -11.00 2.97 -9.45
N ASP A 66 -11.61 2.43 -8.39
CA ASP A 66 -12.40 3.23 -7.45
C ASP A 66 -11.65 3.57 -6.17
N VAL A 67 -10.81 2.63 -5.72
CA VAL A 67 -10.10 2.71 -4.44
C VAL A 67 -8.66 2.23 -4.58
N LEU A 68 -7.72 2.91 -3.93
CA LEU A 68 -6.35 2.44 -3.70
C LEU A 68 -6.16 2.08 -2.22
N PHE A 69 -5.72 0.85 -1.97
CA PHE A 69 -5.29 0.35 -0.67
C PHE A 69 -3.76 0.25 -0.65
N SER A 70 -3.14 0.95 0.30
CA SER A 70 -1.70 0.97 0.53
C SER A 70 -1.34 0.26 1.83
N SER A 71 -0.70 -0.90 1.69
CA SER A 71 -0.19 -1.69 2.82
C SER A 71 1.25 -2.14 2.61
N LEU A 72 2.07 -1.37 1.88
CA LEU A 72 3.50 -1.64 1.82
C LEU A 72 4.15 -1.22 3.14
N GLY A 73 5.11 -2.01 3.55
CA GLY A 73 5.98 -1.71 4.67
C GLY A 73 7.07 -2.74 4.74
N THR A 74 8.24 -2.29 5.12
CA THR A 74 9.40 -3.14 5.38
C THR A 74 9.96 -2.83 6.76
N THR A 75 10.75 -3.76 7.27
CA THR A 75 11.51 -3.53 8.51
C THR A 75 12.89 -3.02 8.17
N ILE A 76 13.54 -2.32 9.10
CA ILE A 76 14.93 -1.90 8.92
C ILE A 76 15.86 -3.09 8.66
N LYS A 77 15.54 -4.26 9.23
CA LYS A 77 16.28 -5.52 9.04
C LYS A 77 16.20 -6.01 7.60
N THR A 78 14.99 -6.03 7.04
CA THR A 78 14.76 -6.41 5.64
C THR A 78 15.28 -5.36 4.66
N ALA A 79 15.12 -4.07 4.99
CA ALA A 79 15.58 -2.95 4.16
C ALA A 79 17.10 -2.78 4.15
N LYS A 80 17.78 -3.27 5.20
CA LYS A 80 19.22 -3.10 5.49
C LYS A 80 19.65 -1.65 5.79
N THR A 81 19.03 -0.65 5.18
CA THR A 81 19.35 0.77 5.37
C THR A 81 18.09 1.62 5.57
N LYS A 82 18.25 2.81 6.17
CA LYS A 82 17.15 3.76 6.37
C LYS A 82 16.63 4.30 5.05
N GLU A 83 17.52 4.49 4.08
CA GLU A 83 17.24 4.99 2.73
C GLU A 83 16.39 3.97 1.98
N ASN A 84 16.72 2.68 2.05
CA ASN A 84 15.92 1.62 1.45
C ASN A 84 14.57 1.48 2.15
N GLN A 85 14.54 1.64 3.48
CA GLN A 85 13.28 1.62 4.22
C GLN A 85 12.42 2.79 3.78
N TYR A 86 12.97 4.00 3.69
CA TYR A 86 12.27 5.18 3.18
C TYR A 86 11.78 4.96 1.75
N ARG A 87 12.59 4.37 0.87
CA ARG A 87 12.19 4.09 -0.52
C ARG A 87 10.93 3.21 -0.59
N VAL A 88 10.86 2.16 0.23
CA VAL A 88 9.71 1.23 0.27
C VAL A 88 8.53 1.82 1.05
N ASP A 89 8.79 2.26 2.28
CA ASP A 89 7.77 2.70 3.22
C ASP A 89 7.26 4.10 2.95
N PHE A 90 7.97 4.94 2.19
CA PHE A 90 7.61 6.31 1.79
C PHE A 90 7.46 6.44 0.26
N THR A 91 8.57 6.35 -0.48
CA THR A 91 8.61 6.78 -1.90
C THR A 91 7.64 6.00 -2.78
N TYR A 92 7.68 4.67 -2.76
CA TYR A 92 6.86 3.85 -3.64
C TYR A 92 5.36 4.07 -3.45
N GLN A 93 4.92 4.02 -2.21
CA GLN A 93 3.51 4.21 -1.92
C GLN A 93 3.08 5.68 -2.22
N TYR A 94 3.99 6.67 -2.13
CA TYR A 94 3.68 8.08 -2.50
C TYR A 94 3.46 8.21 -4.00
N GLU A 95 4.33 7.61 -4.81
CA GLU A 95 4.15 7.58 -6.27
C GLU A 95 2.83 6.89 -6.66
N PHE A 96 2.43 5.83 -5.94
CA PHE A 96 1.13 5.20 -6.14
C PHE A 96 -0.05 6.11 -5.76
N ALA A 97 0.04 6.81 -4.63
CA ALA A 97 -0.99 7.76 -4.21
C ALA A 97 -1.12 8.92 -5.22
N LYS A 98 0.01 9.44 -5.70
CA LYS A 98 0.05 10.46 -6.75
C LYS A 98 -0.60 9.96 -8.04
N ALA A 99 -0.17 8.81 -8.56
CA ALA A 99 -0.74 8.23 -9.78
C ALA A 99 -2.24 7.95 -9.65
N ALA A 100 -2.68 7.45 -8.49
CA ALA A 100 -4.10 7.22 -8.22
C ALA A 100 -4.91 8.52 -8.24
N ALA A 101 -4.41 9.59 -7.61
CA ALA A 101 -5.07 10.88 -7.62
C ALA A 101 -5.12 11.50 -9.03
N GLU A 102 -4.01 11.43 -9.78
CA GLU A 102 -3.92 11.92 -11.17
C GLU A 102 -4.86 11.15 -12.11
N ASN A 103 -5.07 9.84 -11.88
CA ASN A 103 -6.00 9.02 -12.64
C ASN A 103 -7.45 9.10 -12.15
N GLY A 104 -7.75 9.97 -11.17
CA GLY A 104 -9.12 10.21 -10.69
C GLY A 104 -9.68 9.13 -9.76
N ILE A 105 -8.84 8.29 -9.13
CA ILE A 105 -9.28 7.37 -8.08
C ILE A 105 -9.89 8.17 -6.93
N SER A 106 -11.09 7.78 -6.52
CA SER A 106 -11.89 8.58 -5.58
C SER A 106 -11.49 8.41 -4.12
N ALA A 107 -11.03 7.21 -3.75
CA ALA A 107 -10.77 6.85 -2.36
C ALA A 107 -9.38 6.25 -2.17
N TYR A 108 -8.76 6.62 -1.05
CA TYR A 108 -7.46 6.15 -0.64
C TYR A 108 -7.51 5.61 0.78
N VAL A 109 -6.94 4.42 1.00
CA VAL A 109 -6.83 3.77 2.30
C VAL A 109 -5.38 3.42 2.55
N LEU A 110 -4.80 4.00 3.60
CA LEU A 110 -3.43 3.77 4.01
C LEU A 110 -3.39 2.97 5.31
N VAL A 111 -2.57 1.92 5.33
CA VAL A 111 -2.13 1.27 6.55
C VAL A 111 -0.80 1.90 7.01
N SER A 112 -0.91 2.76 8.02
CA SER A 112 0.21 3.44 8.69
C SER A 112 0.61 2.66 9.95
N SER A 113 0.97 3.36 11.02
CA SER A 113 1.36 2.78 12.31
C SER A 113 0.99 3.71 13.46
N MET A 114 0.67 3.12 14.62
CA MET A 114 0.59 3.84 15.89
C MET A 114 1.90 4.59 16.16
N GLY A 115 1.79 5.85 16.60
CA GLY A 115 2.96 6.70 16.87
C GLY A 115 3.53 7.40 15.63
N ALA A 116 2.87 7.32 14.46
CA ALA A 116 3.19 8.19 13.33
C ALA A 116 3.08 9.67 13.72
N ASN A 117 4.19 10.40 13.65
CA ASN A 117 4.28 11.79 14.05
C ASN A 117 5.42 12.49 13.29
N PRO A 118 5.13 13.45 12.39
CA PRO A 118 6.15 14.12 11.57
C PRO A 118 7.16 14.93 12.40
N LYS A 119 6.87 15.21 13.68
CA LYS A 119 7.77 15.93 14.60
C LYS A 119 8.58 15.00 15.50
N SER A 120 8.47 13.68 15.32
CA SER A 120 9.16 12.70 16.16
C SER A 120 10.69 12.72 15.98
N SER A 121 11.45 12.52 17.06
CA SER A 121 12.90 12.26 16.98
C SER A 121 13.21 10.84 16.47
N VAL A 122 12.30 9.88 16.73
CA VAL A 122 12.40 8.49 16.25
C VAL A 122 12.13 8.44 14.75
N PHE A 123 13.12 7.95 13.99
CA PHE A 123 13.11 7.90 12.52
C PHE A 123 11.83 7.24 11.94
N TYR A 124 11.47 6.05 12.44
CA TYR A 124 10.31 5.31 11.92
C TYR A 124 8.99 6.08 12.11
N SER A 125 8.74 6.57 13.32
CA SER A 125 7.59 7.42 13.65
C SER A 125 7.54 8.71 12.84
N ARG A 126 8.70 9.34 12.62
CA ARG A 126 8.82 10.56 11.81
C ARG A 126 8.47 10.30 10.36
N MET A 127 9.11 9.30 9.73
CA MET A 127 8.84 8.89 8.35
C MET A 127 7.36 8.57 8.13
N LYS A 128 6.74 7.80 9.04
CA LYS A 128 5.30 7.47 8.95
C LYS A 128 4.39 8.68 9.20
N GLY A 129 4.83 9.69 9.94
CA GLY A 129 4.07 10.93 10.11
C GLY A 129 4.20 11.89 8.92
N GLU A 130 5.41 12.05 8.39
CA GLU A 130 5.69 12.83 7.18
C GLU A 130 4.90 12.28 5.99
N TRP A 131 4.83 10.94 5.91
CA TRP A 131 3.98 10.21 4.99
C TRP A 131 2.54 10.73 5.02
N GLU A 132 1.93 10.72 6.21
CA GLU A 132 0.49 10.95 6.36
C GLU A 132 0.12 12.36 5.94
N VAL A 133 1.01 13.31 6.24
CA VAL A 133 0.92 14.69 5.79
C VAL A 133 1.07 14.79 4.28
N ALA A 134 1.99 14.05 3.66
CA ALA A 134 2.22 14.11 2.22
C ALA A 134 1.01 13.56 1.44
N VAL A 135 0.51 12.37 1.80
CA VAL A 135 -0.60 11.74 1.06
C VAL A 135 -1.94 12.44 1.26
N ALA A 136 -2.15 13.08 2.41
CA ALA A 136 -3.36 13.85 2.68
C ALA A 136 -3.48 15.10 1.78
N LYS A 137 -2.40 15.53 1.11
CA LYS A 137 -2.41 16.64 0.16
C LYS A 137 -2.91 16.26 -1.23
N HIS A 138 -2.99 14.96 -1.55
CA HIS A 138 -3.58 14.52 -2.82
C HIS A 138 -5.09 14.68 -2.81
N ASN A 139 -5.67 14.96 -3.97
CA ASN A 139 -7.07 15.34 -4.12
C ASN A 139 -8.02 14.14 -4.15
N PHE A 140 -7.93 13.25 -3.16
CA PHE A 140 -8.87 12.15 -2.98
C PHE A 140 -10.17 12.67 -2.38
N ARG A 141 -11.33 12.21 -2.88
CA ARG A 141 -12.63 12.51 -2.25
C ARG A 141 -12.71 11.94 -0.84
N LYS A 142 -12.07 10.79 -0.60
CA LYS A 142 -11.97 10.17 0.72
C LYS A 142 -10.57 9.62 0.96
N CYS A 143 -9.91 10.11 2.00
CA CYS A 143 -8.63 9.57 2.48
C CYS A 143 -8.82 8.97 3.87
N THR A 144 -8.51 7.69 4.04
CA THR A 144 -8.61 6.97 5.31
C THR A 144 -7.23 6.49 5.74
N ILE A 145 -6.78 6.90 6.91
CA ILE A 145 -5.48 6.52 7.48
C ILE A 145 -5.73 5.63 8.69
N VAL A 146 -5.32 4.37 8.60
CA VAL A 146 -5.43 3.38 9.67
C VAL A 146 -4.09 3.30 10.39
N ARG A 147 -4.07 3.51 11.70
CA ARG A 147 -2.86 3.47 12.53
C ARG A 147 -2.90 2.28 13.51
N PRO A 148 -2.65 1.05 13.03
CA PRO A 148 -2.64 -0.11 13.91
C PRO A 148 -1.48 -0.03 14.91
N SER A 149 -1.66 -0.65 16.08
CA SER A 149 -0.59 -0.91 17.05
C SER A 149 0.24 -2.12 16.59
N ILE A 150 0.69 -2.96 17.53
CA ILE A 150 1.41 -4.18 17.19
C ILE A 150 0.42 -5.15 16.55
N LEU A 151 0.72 -5.53 15.31
CA LEU A 151 -0.01 -6.57 14.60
C LEU A 151 0.67 -7.91 14.86
N ASP A 152 -0.10 -8.87 15.33
CA ASP A 152 0.30 -10.27 15.45
C ASP A 152 -0.22 -11.08 14.25
N GLY A 153 0.33 -12.27 14.04
CA GLY A 153 -0.11 -13.21 13.01
C GLY A 153 1.04 -13.95 12.34
N ASP A 154 0.69 -15.01 11.62
CA ASP A 154 1.66 -15.90 11.00
C ASP A 154 2.52 -15.17 9.97
N ARG A 155 3.84 -15.24 10.17
CA ARG A 155 4.85 -14.67 9.28
C ARG A 155 5.85 -15.75 8.92
N LYS A 156 6.28 -15.75 7.66
CA LYS A 156 7.43 -16.56 7.24
C LYS A 156 8.74 -16.13 7.90
N GLU A 157 8.83 -14.88 8.38
CA GLU A 157 10.00 -14.35 9.09
C GLU A 157 9.59 -13.64 10.40
N PRO A 158 10.12 -14.07 11.56
CA PRO A 158 9.87 -13.40 12.83
C PRO A 158 10.53 -12.02 12.90
N ARG A 159 9.91 -11.08 13.62
CA ARG A 159 10.50 -9.78 13.94
C ARG A 159 11.11 -9.85 15.33
N THR A 160 12.41 -10.13 15.41
CA THR A 160 13.23 -9.92 16.60
C THR A 160 14.45 -9.15 16.18
#